data_AF-A0A315Y3D4-F1
#
_entry.id   AF-A0A315Y3D4-F1
#
_cell.length_a   1.000
_cell.length_b   1.000
_cell.length_c   1.000
_cell.angle_alpha   90.00
_cell.angle_beta   90.00
_cell.angle_gamma   90.00
#
_symmetry.space_group_name_H-M   'P 1'
#
loop_
_entity.id
_entity.type
_entity.pdbx_description
1 polymer ?
#
loop_
_entity_poly.entity_id
_entity_poly.type
_entity_poly.pdbx_seq_one_letter_code
_entity_poly.pdbx_strand_id
1 'polypeptide(L)'
;MISSLKKDMDSVIKIRESKDINDFYGINECWNEMIELLSDNINETIAYLNNCSEKEIYYISEVFEDIAERTNSKEYIKCLRAIDSKYPRLNLKQDIDVAEEYIID
;
A
#
# COMPACT_ATOMS: atom_id res chain seq x y z
N MET A 1 12.53 17.31 -5.48
CA MET A 1 12.78 16.13 -6.33
C MET A 1 11.64 15.18 -6.05
N ILE A 2 10.85 14.79 -7.05
CA ILE A 2 9.84 13.73 -6.87
C ILE A 2 10.64 12.44 -6.70
N SER A 3 10.39 11.65 -5.64
CA SER A 3 11.06 10.36 -5.47
C SER A 3 10.74 9.45 -6.66
N SER A 4 11.68 8.61 -7.09
CA SER A 4 11.42 7.62 -8.13
C SER A 4 10.21 6.76 -7.77
N LEU A 5 10.12 6.34 -6.51
CA LEU A 5 8.98 5.59 -5.98
C LEU A 5 7.64 6.28 -6.23
N LYS A 6 7.53 7.60 -5.97
CA LYS A 6 6.26 8.31 -6.20
C LYS A 6 5.87 8.28 -7.68
N LYS A 7 6.83 8.52 -8.57
CA LYS A 7 6.54 8.53 -10.01
C LYS A 7 6.06 7.16 -10.48
N ASP A 8 6.68 6.09 -10.01
CA ASP A 8 6.36 4.73 -10.42
C ASP A 8 5.01 4.30 -9.83
N MET A 9 4.77 4.54 -8.53
CA MET A 9 3.47 4.29 -7.90
C MET A 9 2.32 5.09 -8.51
N ASP A 10 2.53 6.37 -8.85
CA ASP A 10 1.54 7.18 -9.55
C ASP A 10 1.15 6.56 -10.91
N SER A 11 2.09 5.87 -11.57
CA SER A 11 1.84 5.14 -12.82
C SER A 11 1.00 3.89 -12.57
N VAL A 12 1.40 3.05 -11.60
CA VAL A 12 0.69 1.80 -11.28
C VAL A 12 -0.73 2.08 -10.80
N ILE A 13 -0.93 3.06 -9.93
CA ILE A 13 -2.26 3.44 -9.42
C ILE A 13 -3.17 3.91 -10.55
N LYS A 14 -2.66 4.68 -11.52
CA LYS A 14 -3.46 5.11 -12.68
C LYS A 14 -3.88 3.92 -13.55
N ILE A 15 -2.99 2.94 -13.73
CA ILE A 15 -3.31 1.71 -14.45
C ILE A 15 -4.39 0.95 -13.68
N ARG A 16 -4.21 0.73 -12.38
CA ARG A 16 -5.16 0.04 -11.49
C ARG A 16 -6.55 0.70 -11.49
N GLU A 17 -6.60 2.03 -11.44
CA GLU A 17 -7.84 2.81 -11.50
C GLU A 17 -8.58 2.62 -12.83
N SER A 18 -7.86 2.44 -13.93
CA SER A 18 -8.46 2.26 -15.26
C SER A 18 -9.01 0.84 -15.51
N LYS A 19 -8.73 -0.12 -14.62
CA LYS A 19 -9.14 -1.52 -14.78
C LYS A 19 -10.60 -1.74 -14.42
N ASP A 20 -11.28 -2.57 -15.23
CA ASP A 20 -12.57 -3.13 -14.85
C ASP A 20 -12.39 -4.07 -13.65
N ILE A 21 -13.35 -4.09 -12.73
CA ILE A 21 -13.28 -4.94 -11.54
C ILE A 21 -13.22 -6.44 -11.87
N ASN A 22 -13.66 -6.86 -13.06
CA ASN A 22 -13.59 -8.23 -13.54
C ASN A 22 -12.27 -8.54 -14.30
N ASP A 23 -11.39 -7.55 -14.53
CA ASP A 23 -10.04 -7.78 -15.06
C ASP A 23 -9.11 -8.28 -13.95
N PHE A 24 -9.43 -9.45 -13.39
CA PHE A 24 -8.69 -10.03 -12.26
C PHE A 24 -7.20 -10.18 -12.56
N TYR A 25 -6.86 -10.56 -13.80
CA TYR A 25 -5.47 -10.67 -14.22
C TYR A 25 -4.77 -9.30 -14.23
N GLY A 26 -5.36 -8.29 -14.86
CA GLY A 26 -4.78 -6.95 -14.90
C GLY A 26 -4.70 -6.27 -13.53
N ILE A 27 -5.65 -6.56 -12.63
CA ILE A 27 -5.61 -6.10 -11.24
C ILE A 27 -4.46 -6.77 -10.49
N ASN A 28 -4.32 -8.09 -10.63
CA ASN A 28 -3.25 -8.85 -9.97
C ASN A 28 -1.85 -8.40 -10.43
N GLU A 29 -1.67 -8.07 -11.70
CA GLU A 29 -0.42 -7.48 -12.20
C GLU A 29 -0.10 -6.13 -11.52
N CYS A 30 -1.11 -5.28 -11.33
CA CYS A 30 -0.93 -4.02 -10.61
C CYS A 30 -0.54 -4.27 -9.14
N TRP A 31 -1.20 -5.21 -8.47
CA TRP A 31 -0.87 -5.59 -7.10
C TRP A 31 0.57 -6.06 -6.98
N ASN A 32 0.99 -6.98 -7.85
CA ASN A 32 2.38 -7.48 -7.87
C ASN A 32 3.39 -6.33 -7.98
N GLU A 33 3.15 -5.39 -8.90
CA GLU A 33 4.05 -4.24 -9.11
C GLU A 33 4.06 -3.30 -7.89
N MET A 34 2.90 -3.02 -7.27
CA MET A 34 2.84 -2.24 -6.04
C MET A 34 3.62 -2.91 -4.91
N ILE A 35 3.44 -4.22 -4.72
CA ILE A 35 4.12 -4.97 -3.66
C ILE A 35 5.64 -4.96 -3.89
N GLU A 36 6.11 -5.16 -5.12
CA GLU A 36 7.54 -5.08 -5.45
C GLU A 36 8.11 -3.69 -5.12
N LEU A 37 7.48 -2.62 -5.60
CA LEU A 37 7.94 -1.25 -5.38
C LEU A 37 7.94 -0.86 -3.89
N LEU A 38 6.87 -1.20 -3.17
CA LEU A 38 6.68 -0.78 -1.78
C LEU A 38 7.43 -1.66 -0.76
N SER A 39 7.84 -2.87 -1.16
CA SER A 39 8.63 -3.76 -0.29
C SER A 39 10.14 -3.56 -0.44
N ASP A 40 10.62 -2.90 -1.50
CA ASP A 40 12.06 -2.73 -1.78
C ASP A 40 12.79 -1.92 -0.69
N ASN A 41 12.18 -0.80 -0.25
CA ASN A 41 12.74 0.04 0.81
C ASN A 41 11.66 0.56 1.75
N ILE A 42 11.50 -0.11 2.88
CA ILE A 42 10.41 0.17 3.81
C ILE A 42 10.44 1.59 4.40
N ASN A 43 11.63 2.19 4.56
CA ASN A 43 11.74 3.56 5.06
C ASN A 43 11.25 4.57 4.01
N GLU A 44 11.57 4.34 2.73
CA GLU A 44 11.05 5.18 1.63
C GLU A 44 9.53 4.99 1.48
N THR A 45 9.04 3.75 1.59
CA THR A 45 7.62 3.42 1.58
C THR A 45 6.84 4.13 2.68
N ILE A 46 7.33 4.09 3.93
CA ILE A 46 6.68 4.80 5.04
C ILE A 46 6.65 6.31 4.77
N ALA A 47 7.74 6.89 4.27
CA ALA A 47 7.77 8.31 3.92
C ALA A 47 6.79 8.64 2.78
N TYR A 48 6.69 7.78 1.77
CA TYR A 48 5.76 7.90 0.66
C TYR A 48 4.30 7.86 1.13
N LEU A 49 3.91 6.83 1.88
CA LEU A 49 2.54 6.63 2.35
C LEU A 49 2.03 7.77 3.23
N ASN A 50 2.89 8.33 4.09
CA ASN A 50 2.53 9.49 4.91
C ASN A 50 2.12 10.72 4.09
N ASN A 51 2.63 10.82 2.85
CA ASN A 51 2.35 11.91 1.91
C ASN A 51 1.27 11.57 0.88
N CYS A 52 0.78 10.33 0.84
CA CYS A 52 -0.31 9.93 -0.04
C CYS A 52 -1.65 10.59 0.34
N SER A 53 -2.43 10.90 -0.68
CA SER A 53 -3.83 11.27 -0.60
C SER A 53 -4.71 10.08 -0.23
N GLU A 54 -5.92 10.36 0.25
CA GLU A 54 -6.92 9.33 0.58
C GLU A 54 -7.21 8.39 -0.61
N LYS A 55 -7.25 8.93 -1.84
CA LYS A 55 -7.46 8.13 -3.05
C LYS A 55 -6.29 7.21 -3.38
N GLU A 56 -5.05 7.69 -3.24
CA GLU A 56 -3.87 6.83 -3.43
C GLU A 56 -3.86 5.71 -2.39
N ILE A 57 -4.16 6.02 -1.12
CA ILE A 57 -4.26 5.02 -0.05
C ILE A 57 -5.34 3.98 -0.34
N TYR A 58 -6.51 4.37 -0.87
CA TYR A 58 -7.57 3.43 -1.23
C TYR A 58 -7.11 2.32 -2.18
N TYR A 59 -6.27 2.64 -3.17
CA TYR A 59 -5.75 1.62 -4.08
C TYR A 59 -4.59 0.84 -3.47
N ILE A 60 -3.72 1.49 -2.70
CA ILE A 60 -2.57 0.83 -2.09
C ILE A 60 -3.01 -0.11 -0.95
N SER A 61 -4.12 0.17 -0.28
CA SER A 61 -4.63 -0.68 0.80
C SER A 61 -5.03 -2.08 0.35
N GLU A 62 -5.22 -2.30 -0.95
CA GLU A 62 -5.49 -3.62 -1.54
C GLU A 62 -4.31 -4.61 -1.38
N VAL A 63 -3.13 -4.16 -0.96
CA VAL A 63 -1.91 -4.97 -0.84
C VAL A 63 -1.15 -4.76 0.47
N PHE A 64 -1.81 -4.25 1.51
CA PHE A 64 -1.15 -3.90 2.78
C PHE A 64 -0.55 -5.13 3.47
N GLU A 65 -1.28 -6.23 3.51
CA GLU A 65 -0.88 -7.49 4.11
C GLU A 65 0.33 -8.11 3.40
N ASP A 66 0.38 -8.07 2.07
CA ASP A 66 1.51 -8.59 1.29
C ASP A 66 2.80 -7.82 1.57
N ILE A 67 2.71 -6.49 1.70
CA ILE A 67 3.85 -5.64 2.05
C ILE A 67 4.30 -5.93 3.49
N ALA A 68 3.36 -6.14 4.41
CA ALA A 68 3.68 -6.50 5.79
C ALA A 68 4.38 -7.87 5.86
N GLU A 69 3.87 -8.88 5.16
CA GLU A 69 4.48 -10.21 5.06
C GLU A 69 5.90 -10.14 4.50
N ARG A 70 6.12 -9.39 3.41
CA ARG A 70 7.45 -9.29 2.79
C ARG A 70 8.48 -8.53 3.64
N THR A 71 8.04 -7.50 4.36
CA THR A 71 8.95 -6.59 5.06
C THR A 71 9.11 -6.88 6.54
N ASN A 72 8.15 -7.60 7.15
CA ASN A 72 8.07 -7.88 8.58
C ASN A 72 8.32 -6.63 9.46
N SER A 73 7.80 -5.46 9.04
CA SER A 73 8.12 -4.18 9.66
C SER A 73 7.04 -3.71 10.65
N LYS A 74 7.41 -3.60 11.93
CA LYS A 74 6.55 -3.02 12.98
C LYS A 74 6.30 -1.52 12.76
N GLU A 75 7.27 -0.80 12.19
CA GLU A 75 7.16 0.62 11.83
C GLU A 75 6.14 0.84 10.71
N TYR A 76 6.06 -0.10 9.76
CA TYR A 76 5.05 -0.08 8.71
C TYR A 76 3.64 -0.21 9.28
N ILE A 77 3.40 -1.18 10.19
CA ILE A 77 2.09 -1.30 10.86
C ILE A 77 1.71 -0.02 11.61
N LYS A 78 2.66 0.60 12.34
CA LYS A 78 2.43 1.89 13.00
C LYS A 78 2.04 2.99 12.01
N CYS A 79 2.70 3.02 10.84
CA CYS A 79 2.35 3.93 9.75
C CYS A 79 0.91 3.70 9.27
N LEU A 80 0.52 2.44 9.02
CA LEU A 80 -0.83 2.11 8.59
C LEU A 80 -1.90 2.53 9.62
N ARG A 81 -1.66 2.31 10.92
CA ARG A 81 -2.58 2.76 11.98
C ARG A 81 -2.72 4.30 12.03
N ALA A 82 -1.65 5.03 11.75
CA ALA A 82 -1.71 6.49 11.63
C ALA A 82 -2.51 6.92 10.38
N ILE A 83 -2.39 6.19 9.27
CA ILE A 83 -3.16 6.42 8.05
C ILE A 83 -4.65 6.15 8.27
N ASP A 84 -5.03 5.07 8.95
CA ASP A 84 -6.43 4.78 9.29
C ASP A 84 -7.04 5.91 10.15
N SER A 85 -6.27 6.44 11.09
CA SER A 85 -6.68 7.61 11.89
C SER A 85 -6.83 8.87 11.05
N LYS A 86 -6.00 9.04 10.00
CA LYS A 86 -6.01 10.20 9.09
C LYS A 86 -7.17 10.13 8.09
N TYR A 87 -7.52 8.93 7.62
CA TYR A 87 -8.53 8.69 6.59
C TYR A 87 -9.59 7.67 7.05
N PRO A 88 -10.37 7.96 8.11
CA PRO A 88 -11.28 6.99 8.74
C PRO A 88 -12.42 6.51 7.83
N ARG A 89 -12.65 7.15 6.68
CA ARG A 89 -13.68 6.74 5.70
C ARG A 89 -13.29 5.51 4.90
N LEU A 90 -12.00 5.19 4.84
CA LEU A 90 -11.49 4.03 4.13
C LEU A 90 -11.74 2.72 4.89
N ASN A 91 -12.07 2.78 6.19
CA ASN A 91 -12.35 1.61 7.04
C ASN A 91 -11.25 0.54 7.01
N LEU A 92 -9.98 0.95 7.06
CA LEU A 92 -8.81 0.10 6.83
C LEU A 92 -8.50 -0.83 8.00
N LYS A 93 -9.22 -0.71 9.13
CA LYS A 93 -8.92 -1.43 10.35
C LYS A 93 -8.73 -2.93 10.13
N GLN A 94 -9.62 -3.58 9.37
CA GLN A 94 -9.55 -5.02 9.14
C GLN A 94 -8.32 -5.39 8.31
N ASP A 95 -8.02 -4.65 7.24
CA ASP A 95 -6.86 -4.90 6.39
C ASP A 95 -5.55 -4.75 7.19
N ILE A 96 -5.50 -3.75 8.09
CA ILE A 96 -4.34 -3.52 8.97
C ILE A 96 -4.25 -4.58 10.06
N ASP A 97 -5.38 -5.04 10.63
CA ASP A 97 -5.41 -6.14 11.60
C ASP A 97 -4.82 -7.41 10.95
N VAL A 98 -5.20 -7.73 9.71
CA VAL A 98 -4.63 -8.85 8.94
C VAL A 98 -3.14 -8.65 8.67
N ALA A 99 -2.73 -7.47 8.23
CA ALA A 99 -1.32 -7.16 8.00
C ALA A 99 -0.45 -7.32 9.26
N GLU A 100 -0.99 -6.97 10.43
CA GLU A 100 -0.31 -7.11 11.72
C GLU A 100 -0.11 -8.59 12.14
N GLU A 101 -0.99 -9.50 11.72
CA GLU A 101 -0.85 -10.94 12.00
C GLU A 101 0.38 -11.58 11.32
N TYR A 102 0.88 -10.98 10.23
CA TYR A 102 2.08 -11.44 9.54
C TYR A 102 3.39 -11.00 10.23
N ILE A 103 3.31 -10.14 11.24
CA ILE A 103 4.50 -9.66 11.95
C ILE A 103 4.96 -10.70 12.97
N ILE A 104 6.13 -11.29 12.75
CA ILE A 104 6.75 -12.26 13.67
C ILE A 104 7.59 -11.50 14.71
N ASP A 105 7.38 -11.83 15.98
CA ASP A 105 8.14 -11.31 17.14
C ASP A 105 9.56 -11.86 17.26
#